data_AF-A0A1V2QQ63-F1
#
_entry.id   AF-A0A1V2QQ63-F1
#
_cell.length_a   1.000
_cell.length_b   1.000
_cell.length_c   1.000
_cell.angle_alpha   90.00
_cell.angle_beta   90.00
_cell.angle_gamma   90.00
#
_symmetry.space_group_name_H-M   'P 1'
#
loop_
_entity.id
_entity.type
_entity.pdbx_description
1 polymer ?
#
loop_
_entity_poly.entity_id
_entity_poly.type
_entity_poly.pdbx_seq_one_letter_code
_entity_poly.pdbx_strand_id
1 'polypeptide(L)'
;MAQPRMSNPTAVVPELGEVVKALFKATRNGSVPPTTISLVQLRAGQIVGNTYLTVMHTDNLRKAGETEERITAVSSWRDALSFTDAERAALALAEAVLTANPYGERVSDELYAQASQHYDDKAFVKLITAIGQVCFFIPLALIAKPLPGVAPSQEWQN
;
A
#
# COMPACT_ATOMS: atom_id res chain seq x y z
N MET A 1 -17.95 -17.21 11.86
CA MET A 1 -16.95 -16.18 11.48
C MET A 1 -16.59 -16.41 10.01
N ALA A 2 -16.22 -15.37 9.27
CA ALA A 2 -15.69 -15.58 7.92
C ALA A 2 -14.39 -16.39 8.01
N GLN A 3 -14.17 -17.33 7.09
CA GLN A 3 -12.94 -18.11 6.96
C GLN A 3 -12.18 -17.67 5.70
N PRO A 4 -10.84 -17.79 5.67
CA PRO A 4 -10.08 -17.59 4.45
C PRO A 4 -10.48 -18.62 3.38
N ARG A 5 -10.36 -18.26 2.10
CA ARG A 5 -10.75 -19.16 0.99
C ARG A 5 -9.70 -20.23 0.69
N MET A 6 -8.51 -20.13 1.27
CA MET A 6 -7.41 -21.07 1.07
C MET A 6 -6.47 -21.07 2.29
N SER A 7 -5.64 -22.11 2.36
CA SER A 7 -4.52 -22.19 3.29
C SER A 7 -3.46 -21.11 3.00
N ASN A 8 -2.53 -20.92 3.95
CA ASN A 8 -1.45 -19.95 3.82
C ASN A 8 -0.70 -20.10 2.47
N PRO A 9 -0.69 -19.08 1.61
CA PRO A 9 -0.05 -19.12 0.30
C PRO A 9 1.42 -19.54 0.35
N THR A 10 2.18 -19.14 1.36
CA THR A 10 3.60 -19.52 1.49
C THR A 10 3.80 -20.97 1.93
N ALA A 11 2.78 -21.60 2.52
CA ALA A 11 2.79 -23.04 2.78
C ALA A 11 2.51 -23.86 1.51
N VAL A 12 1.77 -23.29 0.57
CA VAL A 12 1.46 -23.94 -0.73
C VAL A 12 2.57 -23.70 -1.75
N VAL A 13 3.14 -22.49 -1.78
CA VAL A 13 4.24 -22.09 -2.67
C VAL A 13 5.37 -21.47 -1.82
N PRO A 14 6.31 -22.27 -1.31
CA PRO A 14 7.37 -21.82 -0.41
C PRO A 14 8.26 -20.72 -0.99
N GLU A 15 8.46 -20.69 -2.30
CA GLU A 15 9.25 -19.69 -3.01
C GLU A 15 8.72 -18.27 -2.81
N LEU A 16 7.42 -18.11 -2.54
CA LEU A 16 6.82 -16.82 -2.20
C LEU A 16 7.45 -16.20 -0.95
N GLY A 17 7.97 -17.00 -0.02
CA GLY A 17 8.62 -16.50 1.18
C GLY A 17 9.80 -15.58 0.89
N GLU A 18 10.69 -15.98 -0.03
CA GLU A 18 11.85 -15.16 -0.41
C GLU A 18 11.44 -13.93 -1.25
N VAL A 19 10.42 -14.05 -2.10
CA VAL A 19 9.86 -12.91 -2.86
C VAL A 19 9.31 -11.85 -1.90
N VAL A 20 8.47 -12.26 -0.94
CA VAL A 20 7.87 -11.37 0.06
C VAL A 20 8.97 -10.70 0.89
N LYS A 21 9.94 -11.46 1.36
CA LYS A 21 11.09 -10.94 2.11
C LYS A 21 11.91 -9.92 1.30
N ALA A 22 12.14 -10.18 0.02
CA ALA A 22 12.85 -9.26 -0.86
C ALA A 22 12.07 -7.95 -1.06
N LEU A 23 10.75 -8.02 -1.29
CA LEU A 23 9.88 -6.83 -1.39
C LEU A 23 9.97 -5.97 -0.12
N PHE A 24 9.82 -6.58 1.05
CA PHE A 24 9.93 -5.85 2.32
C PHE A 24 11.33 -5.26 2.56
N LYS A 25 12.40 -5.96 2.16
CA LYS A 25 13.77 -5.44 2.26
C LYS A 25 13.95 -4.21 1.36
N ALA A 26 13.43 -4.25 0.14
CA ALA A 26 13.53 -3.14 -0.83
C ALA A 26 12.79 -1.88 -0.34
N THR A 27 11.65 -2.04 0.33
CA THR A 27 10.80 -0.92 0.78
C THR A 27 11.10 -0.39 2.17
N ARG A 28 11.99 -1.02 2.97
CA ARG A 28 12.30 -0.61 4.35
C ARG A 28 13.69 0.00 4.60
N ASN A 29 14.41 0.39 3.55
CA ASN A 29 15.80 0.89 3.64
C ASN A 29 16.01 2.36 4.12
N GLY A 30 14.95 3.06 4.57
CA GLY A 30 15.04 4.43 5.10
C GLY A 30 14.90 5.62 4.13
N SER A 31 15.01 5.47 2.80
CA SER A 31 14.97 6.65 1.87
C SER A 31 13.59 7.27 1.62
N VAL A 32 12.52 6.67 2.15
CA VAL A 32 11.14 7.19 2.13
C VAL A 32 10.57 6.89 3.51
N PRO A 33 9.88 7.85 4.17
CA PRO A 33 9.30 7.61 5.47
C PRO A 33 8.37 6.38 5.48
N PRO A 34 8.48 5.48 6.48
CA PRO A 34 7.59 4.32 6.58
C PRO A 34 6.11 4.69 6.68
N THR A 35 5.80 5.86 7.25
CA THR A 35 4.44 6.42 7.32
C THR A 35 3.92 6.73 5.92
N THR A 36 4.67 7.44 5.07
CA THR A 36 4.30 7.70 3.67
C THR A 36 4.03 6.42 2.89
N ILE A 37 4.86 5.39 3.05
CA ILE A 37 4.61 4.09 2.42
C ILE A 37 3.28 3.50 2.90
N SER A 38 3.02 3.54 4.20
CA SER A 38 1.79 2.98 4.77
C SER A 38 0.54 3.77 4.39
N LEU A 39 0.63 5.10 4.21
CA LEU A 39 -0.45 5.95 3.68
C LEU A 39 -0.83 5.53 2.26
N VAL A 40 0.17 5.36 1.39
CA VAL A 40 -0.01 4.89 0.00
C VAL A 40 -0.68 3.52 -0.04
N GLN A 41 -0.23 2.59 0.82
CA GLN A 41 -0.76 1.24 0.83
C GLN A 41 -2.17 1.16 1.45
N LEU A 42 -2.47 1.99 2.47
CA LEU A 42 -3.83 2.19 2.96
C LEU A 42 -4.73 2.70 1.83
N ARG A 43 -4.27 3.71 1.08
CA ARG A 43 -5.04 4.27 -0.03
C ARG A 43 -5.31 3.22 -1.12
N ALA A 44 -4.32 2.40 -1.46
CA ALA A 44 -4.51 1.28 -2.38
C ALA A 44 -5.60 0.31 -1.91
N GLY A 45 -5.60 -0.07 -0.63
CA GLY A 45 -6.64 -0.91 -0.02
C GLY A 45 -8.04 -0.31 -0.12
N GLN A 46 -8.15 1.01 0.07
CA GLN A 46 -9.42 1.75 -0.08
C GLN A 46 -9.91 1.77 -1.54
N ILE A 47 -9.02 2.03 -2.50
CA ILE A 47 -9.37 2.06 -3.94
C ILE A 47 -9.91 0.69 -4.40
N VAL A 48 -9.27 -0.40 -3.98
CA VAL A 48 -9.72 -1.76 -4.35
C VAL A 48 -10.83 -2.30 -3.46
N GLY A 49 -11.30 -1.52 -2.48
CA GLY A 49 -12.40 -1.89 -1.60
C GLY A 49 -12.13 -3.14 -0.75
N ASN A 50 -10.91 -3.34 -0.26
CA ASN A 50 -10.54 -4.54 0.49
C ASN A 50 -10.26 -4.25 1.98
N THR A 51 -11.07 -4.86 2.86
CA THR A 51 -10.96 -4.69 4.32
C THR A 51 -9.65 -5.23 4.90
N TYR A 52 -9.12 -6.35 4.40
CA TYR A 52 -7.86 -6.91 4.89
C TYR A 52 -6.70 -5.92 4.68
N LEU A 53 -6.54 -5.40 3.46
CA LEU A 53 -5.52 -4.39 3.17
C LEU A 53 -5.75 -3.12 4.00
N THR A 54 -7.00 -2.65 4.07
CA THR A 54 -7.34 -1.42 4.79
C THR A 54 -7.02 -1.52 6.28
N VAL A 55 -7.40 -2.62 6.94
CA VAL A 55 -7.13 -2.84 8.37
C VAL A 55 -5.63 -3.04 8.60
N MET A 56 -4.97 -3.86 7.80
CA MET A 56 -3.53 -4.13 7.93
C MET A 56 -2.71 -2.83 7.83
N HIS A 57 -2.98 -1.99 6.84
CA HIS A 57 -2.22 -0.74 6.66
C HIS A 57 -2.62 0.35 7.66
N THR A 58 -3.88 0.38 8.11
CA THR A 58 -4.30 1.20 9.27
C THR A 58 -3.52 0.82 10.52
N ASP A 59 -3.41 -0.46 10.85
CA ASP A 59 -2.69 -0.91 12.04
C ASP A 59 -1.18 -0.65 11.93
N ASN A 60 -0.61 -0.70 10.73
CA ASN A 60 0.78 -0.30 10.50
C ASN A 60 0.99 1.19 10.75
N LEU A 61 0.06 2.06 10.33
CA LEU A 61 0.12 3.50 10.61
C LEU A 61 -0.01 3.79 12.11
N ARG A 62 -0.93 3.13 12.81
CA ARG A 62 -1.07 3.23 14.27
C ARG A 62 0.21 2.83 15.00
N LYS A 63 0.82 1.71 14.61
CA LYS A 63 2.11 1.25 15.17
C LYS A 63 3.25 2.23 14.88
N ALA A 64 3.16 2.99 13.80
CA ALA A 64 4.12 4.05 13.45
C ALA A 64 3.82 5.38 14.15
N GLY A 65 2.78 5.47 14.99
CA GLY A 65 2.43 6.68 15.73
C GLY A 65 1.64 7.73 14.93
N GLU A 66 1.05 7.34 13.80
CA GLU A 66 0.20 8.23 13.00
C GLU A 66 -1.12 8.55 13.73
N THR A 67 -1.66 9.75 13.51
CA THR A 67 -2.91 10.17 14.15
C THR A 67 -4.13 9.54 13.48
N GLU A 68 -5.19 9.25 14.24
CA GLU A 68 -6.45 8.76 13.66
C GLU A 68 -7.07 9.79 12.68
N GLU A 69 -6.87 11.08 12.92
CA GLU A 69 -7.25 12.15 11.99
C GLU A 69 -6.59 11.96 10.62
N ARG A 70 -5.26 11.76 10.57
CA ARG A 70 -4.55 11.55 9.29
C ARG A 70 -4.92 10.21 8.66
N ILE A 71 -5.03 9.13 9.45
CA ILE A 71 -5.44 7.80 8.96
C ILE A 71 -6.82 7.87 8.28
N THR A 72 -7.81 8.49 8.93
CA THR A 72 -9.16 8.60 8.37
C THR A 72 -9.20 9.52 7.14
N ALA A 73 -8.44 10.62 7.17
CA ALA A 73 -8.32 11.58 6.08
C ALA A 73 -7.68 11.00 4.80
N VAL A 74 -6.96 9.86 4.84
CA VAL A 74 -6.39 9.24 3.63
C VAL A 74 -7.45 8.99 2.55
N SER A 75 -8.67 8.65 2.94
CA SER A 75 -9.77 8.41 2.00
C SER A 75 -10.22 9.65 1.22
N SER A 76 -9.99 10.84 1.78
CA SER A 76 -10.38 12.15 1.24
C SER A 76 -9.18 13.11 1.10
N TRP A 77 -7.96 12.59 1.01
CA TRP A 77 -6.70 13.35 1.20
C TRP A 77 -6.56 14.65 0.40
N ARG A 78 -7.28 14.81 -0.72
CA ARG A 78 -7.20 15.98 -1.60
C ARG A 78 -7.58 17.28 -0.89
N ASP A 79 -8.55 17.28 0.01
CA ASP A 79 -8.96 18.48 0.76
C ASP A 79 -8.33 18.57 2.17
N ALA A 80 -7.71 17.48 2.62
CA ALA A 80 -7.03 17.43 3.91
C ALA A 80 -5.74 18.27 3.91
N LEU A 81 -5.64 19.18 4.88
CA LEU A 81 -4.49 20.08 5.06
C LEU A 81 -3.31 19.44 5.81
N SER A 82 -3.51 18.25 6.37
CA SER A 82 -2.55 17.59 7.25
C SER A 82 -1.46 16.81 6.50
N PHE A 83 -1.56 16.64 5.17
CA PHE A 83 -0.57 15.93 4.35
C PHE A 83 0.42 16.89 3.69
N THR A 84 1.70 16.53 3.73
CA THR A 84 2.77 17.28 3.04
C THR A 84 2.68 17.13 1.52
N ASP A 85 3.29 18.04 0.77
CA ASP A 85 3.31 17.96 -0.71
C ASP A 85 3.91 16.65 -1.22
N ALA A 86 4.95 16.14 -0.56
CA ALA A 86 5.53 14.83 -0.86
C ALA A 86 4.50 13.69 -0.66
N GLU A 87 3.79 13.66 0.47
CA GLU A 87 2.76 12.66 0.73
C GLU A 87 1.61 12.75 -0.28
N ARG A 88 1.21 13.97 -0.65
CA ARG A 88 0.17 14.22 -1.66
C ARG A 88 0.59 13.71 -3.03
N ALA A 89 1.83 13.94 -3.44
CA ALA A 89 2.38 13.39 -4.68
C ALA A 89 2.41 11.85 -4.66
N ALA A 90 2.79 11.24 -3.53
CA ALA A 90 2.78 9.79 -3.37
C ALA A 90 1.37 9.19 -3.44
N LEU A 91 0.38 9.82 -2.79
CA LEU A 91 -1.03 9.42 -2.85
C LEU A 91 -1.61 9.57 -4.26
N ALA A 92 -1.27 10.64 -4.96
CA ALA A 92 -1.67 10.87 -6.35
C ALA A 92 -1.10 9.79 -7.29
N LEU A 93 0.18 9.43 -7.16
CA LEU A 93 0.79 8.34 -7.91
C LEU A 93 0.12 6.99 -7.64
N ALA A 94 -0.18 6.70 -6.37
CA ALA A 94 -0.88 5.48 -6.01
C ALA A 94 -2.26 5.41 -6.69
N GLU A 95 -3.05 6.48 -6.61
CA GLU A 95 -4.34 6.55 -7.28
C GLU A 95 -4.24 6.41 -8.80
N ALA A 96 -3.28 7.09 -9.42
CA ALA A 96 -3.03 7.01 -10.86
C ALA A 96 -2.75 5.56 -11.29
N VAL A 97 -1.86 4.85 -10.59
CA VAL A 97 -1.50 3.47 -10.90
C VAL A 97 -2.70 2.53 -10.77
N LEU A 98 -3.45 2.65 -9.66
CA LEU A 98 -4.54 1.73 -9.31
C LEU A 98 -5.86 2.00 -10.04
N THR A 99 -6.10 3.23 -10.48
CA THR A 99 -7.35 3.59 -11.17
C THR A 99 -7.27 3.21 -12.64
N ALA A 100 -8.25 2.44 -13.12
CA ALA A 100 -8.30 2.04 -14.52
C ALA A 100 -8.55 3.26 -15.42
N ASN A 101 -7.64 3.49 -16.37
CA ASN A 101 -7.85 4.41 -17.49
C ASN A 101 -7.64 3.64 -18.81
N PRO A 102 -8.69 3.08 -19.44
CA PRO A 102 -8.55 2.28 -20.66
C PRO A 102 -8.32 3.14 -21.92
N TYR A 103 -8.47 4.46 -21.84
CA TYR A 103 -8.45 5.35 -23.01
C TYR A 103 -7.36 6.41 -22.95
N GLY A 104 -6.47 6.34 -21.96
CA GLY A 104 -5.42 7.34 -21.78
C GLY A 104 -4.33 6.90 -20.83
N GLU A 105 -3.32 7.76 -20.74
CA GLU A 105 -2.24 7.62 -19.78
C GLU A 105 -2.77 7.75 -18.34
N ARG A 106 -2.20 6.96 -17.43
CA ARG A 106 -2.55 6.99 -16.01
C ARG A 106 -1.67 7.94 -15.21
N VAL A 107 -0.37 7.88 -15.46
CA VAL A 107 0.64 8.73 -14.82
C VAL A 107 1.14 9.70 -15.88
N SER A 108 0.64 10.93 -15.86
CA SER A 108 1.07 11.96 -16.81
C SER A 108 2.49 12.45 -16.53
N ASP A 109 3.13 13.03 -17.55
CA ASP A 109 4.41 13.75 -17.39
C ASP A 109 4.35 14.83 -16.30
N GLU A 110 3.20 15.51 -16.16
CA GLU A 110 2.99 16.51 -15.12
C GLU A 110 3.02 15.88 -13.71
N LEU A 111 2.32 14.75 -13.51
CA LEU A 111 2.32 14.06 -12.23
C LEU A 111 3.71 13.49 -11.90
N TYR A 112 4.41 12.94 -12.90
CA TYR A 112 5.80 12.51 -12.75
C TYR A 112 6.69 13.69 -12.30
N ALA A 113 6.61 14.82 -13.01
CA ALA A 113 7.42 16.00 -12.72
C ALA A 113 7.14 16.53 -11.31
N GLN A 114 5.86 16.64 -10.91
CA GLN A 114 5.47 17.05 -9.55
C GLN A 114 6.05 16.11 -8.49
N ALA A 115 5.91 14.79 -8.66
CA ALA A 115 6.44 13.84 -7.68
C ALA A 115 7.98 13.85 -7.61
N SER A 116 8.65 14.01 -8.75
CA SER A 116 10.12 14.05 -8.82
C SER A 116 10.75 15.25 -8.11
N GLN A 117 9.96 16.31 -7.81
CA GLN A 117 10.42 17.44 -7.01
C GLN A 117 10.63 17.07 -5.52
N HIS A 118 9.99 16.00 -5.06
CA HIS A 118 9.97 15.62 -3.63
C HIS A 118 10.84 14.41 -3.31
N TYR A 119 11.25 13.64 -4.32
CA TYR A 119 11.96 12.38 -4.14
C TYR A 119 13.19 12.34 -5.03
N ASP A 120 14.37 12.14 -4.43
CA ASP A 120 15.57 11.78 -5.20
C ASP A 120 15.39 10.43 -5.91
N ASP A 121 16.26 10.10 -6.87
CA ASP A 121 16.15 8.88 -7.68
C ASP A 121 15.96 7.61 -6.83
N LYS A 122 16.67 7.51 -5.70
CA LYS A 122 16.61 6.35 -4.81
C LYS A 122 15.29 6.29 -4.05
N ALA A 123 14.82 7.43 -3.53
CA ALA A 123 13.55 7.55 -2.86
C ALA A 123 12.39 7.30 -3.85
N PHE A 124 12.52 7.75 -5.09
CA PHE A 124 11.48 7.62 -6.09
C PHE A 124 11.33 6.18 -6.59
N VAL A 125 12.43 5.48 -6.90
CA VAL A 125 12.42 4.03 -7.20
C VAL A 125 11.82 3.23 -6.04
N LYS A 126 12.09 3.65 -4.80
CA LYS A 126 11.50 3.01 -3.62
C LYS A 126 10.00 3.24 -3.52
N LEU A 127 9.52 4.45 -3.77
CA LEU A 127 8.08 4.76 -3.79
C LEU A 127 7.37 3.92 -4.86
N ILE A 128 7.93 3.84 -6.07
CA ILE A 128 7.44 2.97 -7.16
C ILE A 128 7.37 1.52 -6.67
N THR A 129 8.42 1.03 -6.01
CA THR A 129 8.47 -0.33 -5.47
C THR A 129 7.42 -0.56 -4.37
N ALA A 130 7.14 0.45 -3.53
CA ALA A 130 6.13 0.35 -2.48
C ALA A 130 4.69 0.28 -3.04
N ILE A 131 4.40 1.03 -4.11
CA ILE A 131 3.14 0.93 -4.86
C ILE A 131 3.05 -0.44 -5.53
N GLY A 132 4.12 -0.90 -6.20
CA GLY A 132 4.20 -2.23 -6.80
C GLY A 132 4.01 -3.35 -5.77
N GLN A 133 4.56 -3.20 -4.56
CA GLN A 133 4.42 -4.15 -3.47
C GLN A 133 2.95 -4.34 -3.09
N VAL A 134 2.18 -3.27 -2.88
CA VAL A 134 0.75 -3.46 -2.57
C VAL A 134 -0.02 -4.00 -3.78
N CYS A 135 0.32 -3.60 -5.00
CA CYS A 135 -0.26 -4.19 -6.21
C CYS A 135 -0.03 -5.71 -6.30
N PHE A 136 1.15 -6.19 -5.88
CA PHE A 136 1.45 -7.62 -5.80
C PHE A 136 0.53 -8.36 -4.81
N PHE A 137 0.18 -7.74 -3.68
CA PHE A 137 -0.69 -8.35 -2.67
C PHE A 137 -2.20 -8.19 -2.93
N ILE A 138 -2.62 -7.31 -3.85
CA ILE A 138 -4.05 -7.09 -4.15
C ILE A 138 -4.75 -8.36 -4.64
N PRO A 139 -4.21 -9.13 -5.61
CA PRO A 139 -4.83 -10.39 -6.03
C PRO A 139 -4.96 -11.38 -4.87
N LEU A 140 -3.95 -11.46 -4.01
CA LEU A 140 -3.99 -12.29 -2.81
C LEU A 140 -5.17 -11.88 -1.91
N ALA A 141 -5.28 -10.59 -1.61
CA ALA A 141 -6.31 -10.05 -0.74
C ALA A 141 -7.73 -10.24 -1.30
N LEU A 142 -7.91 -10.08 -2.61
CA LEU A 142 -9.21 -10.17 -3.29
C LEU A 142 -9.65 -11.62 -3.54
N ILE A 143 -8.73 -12.48 -3.97
CA ILE A 143 -9.02 -13.87 -4.35
C ILE A 143 -9.06 -14.74 -3.09
N ALA A 144 -8.01 -14.68 -2.25
CA ALA A 144 -7.81 -15.59 -1.12
C ALA A 144 -8.58 -15.18 0.14
N LYS A 145 -8.94 -13.89 0.28
CA LYS A 145 -9.70 -13.32 1.42
C LYS A 145 -9.14 -13.73 2.80
N PRO A 146 -7.88 -13.41 3.12
CA PRO A 146 -7.35 -13.60 4.48
C PRO A 146 -8.17 -12.84 5.52
N LEU A 147 -8.10 -13.29 6.77
CA LEU A 147 -8.83 -12.68 7.89
C LEU A 147 -8.26 -11.28 8.21
N PRO A 148 -9.09 -10.22 8.20
CA PRO A 148 -8.65 -8.87 8.59
C PRO A 148 -8.51 -8.75 10.11
N GLY A 149 -7.57 -7.91 10.57
CA GLY A 149 -7.48 -7.49 11.97
C GLY A 149 -7.03 -8.55 12.97
N VAL A 150 -6.44 -9.65 12.50
CA VAL A 150 -5.85 -10.70 13.33
C VAL A 150 -4.33 -10.68 13.19
N ALA A 151 -3.61 -11.42 14.04
CA ALA A 151 -2.15 -11.53 13.91
C ALA A 151 -1.77 -12.24 12.59
N PRO A 152 -0.59 -11.98 12.00
CA PRO A 152 -0.15 -12.61 10.75
C PRO A 152 -0.21 -14.15 10.74
N SER A 153 0.03 -14.78 11.90
CA SER A 153 -0.07 -16.23 12.06
C SER A 153 -1.50 -16.77 12.01
N GLN A 154 -2.50 -15.90 12.16
CA GLN A 154 -3.92 -16.22 12.23
C GLN A 154 -4.69 -15.89 10.94
N GLU A 155 -4.11 -15.08 10.05
CA GLU A 155 -4.77 -14.61 8.80
C GLU A 155 -5.29 -15.75 7.89
N TRP A 156 -4.70 -16.94 8.03
CA TRP A 156 -4.94 -18.12 7.20
C TRP A 156 -5.51 -19.32 7.99
N GLN A 157 -5.95 -19.10 9.23
CA GLN A 157 -6.55 -20.14 10.05
C GLN A 157 -8.04 -20.29 9.72
N ASN A 158 -8.48 -21.55 9.57
CA ASN A 158 -9.90 -21.92 9.37
C ASN A 158 -10.59 -22.17 10.71
#